data_AF-T2IT53-F1
#
_entry.id   AF-T2IT53-F1
#
_cell.length_a   1.000
_cell.length_b   1.000
_cell.length_c   1.000
_cell.angle_alpha   90.00
_cell.angle_beta   90.00
_cell.angle_gamma   90.00
#
_symmetry.space_group_name_H-M   'P 1'
#
loop_
_entity.id
_entity.type
_entity.pdbx_description
1 polymer ?
#
loop_
_entity_poly.entity_id
_entity_poly.type
_entity_poly.pdbx_seq_one_letter_code
_entity_poly.pdbx_strand_id
1 'polypeptide(L)'
;MITGGEGSDRIFAKGGDDIITIDGWDNLNYIDGGEGTDVLIIEGDDPVSLSLSDLNVEIVTGNAGDNIFSYEGTSSIVIESEGGSDRLSGGSNDDILNGGEGDDTMTGGEGNDIFVYDTLNDSTVTNPDIITDFEVGKDKIDLSRVSINDFNQLTIEQNNQQTSIYSTVNDSNFLVNLEGNIGLSQDNFIFLITFGIASNNVKYTLDIDENRIIEQQDHNLRNIYYSGFDKTEFDFLINNNPNDLIGENATRADANSIFNYFDEMDSLLDIDGNNLIEPQDHNLINLYASGLDVIEFGFLIENFSNDLIGANATRNDASSIFAYFETIVL
;
A
#
# COMPACT_ATOMS: atom_id res chain seq x y z
N MET A 1 18.48 0.68 -16.37
CA MET A 1 19.21 0.20 -15.17
C MET A 1 20.69 0.52 -15.30
N ILE A 2 21.19 1.39 -14.43
CA ILE A 2 22.55 1.89 -14.36
C ILE A 2 23.02 1.74 -12.92
N THR A 3 24.20 1.18 -12.68
CA THR A 3 24.72 0.89 -11.33
C THR A 3 26.10 1.52 -11.15
N GLY A 4 26.34 2.21 -10.02
CA GLY A 4 27.66 2.74 -9.65
C GLY A 4 28.69 1.63 -9.37
N GLY A 5 28.30 0.65 -8.53
CA GLY A 5 29.21 -0.39 -8.07
C GLY A 5 30.19 0.11 -7.01
N GLU A 6 31.19 -0.70 -6.63
CA GLU A 6 32.17 -0.27 -5.61
C GLU A 6 32.97 0.95 -6.10
N GLY A 7 32.95 2.03 -5.33
CA GLY A 7 33.80 3.19 -5.62
C GLY A 7 33.09 4.49 -5.34
N SER A 8 33.49 5.53 -6.08
CA SER A 8 32.79 6.80 -6.04
C SER A 8 32.48 7.16 -7.48
N ASP A 9 31.26 6.88 -7.88
CA ASP A 9 30.84 6.93 -9.28
C ASP A 9 30.08 8.22 -9.61
N ARG A 10 29.84 8.39 -10.91
CA ARG A 10 29.08 9.49 -11.49
C ARG A 10 28.12 8.91 -12.50
N ILE A 11 26.84 9.22 -12.36
CA ILE A 11 25.76 8.60 -13.13
C ILE A 11 24.93 9.70 -13.79
N PHE A 12 24.73 9.60 -15.10
CA PHE A 12 23.89 10.51 -15.88
C PHE A 12 23.06 9.67 -16.85
N ALA A 13 21.79 9.43 -16.50
CA ALA A 13 20.86 8.57 -17.24
C ALA A 13 20.37 9.23 -18.53
N LYS A 14 20.15 10.55 -18.46
CA LYS A 14 19.78 11.50 -19.51
C LYS A 14 18.31 11.53 -19.85
N GLY A 15 17.78 10.54 -20.53
CA GLY A 15 16.44 10.67 -21.11
C GLY A 15 15.77 9.33 -21.29
N GLY A 16 14.47 9.29 -21.01
CA GLY A 16 13.71 8.07 -20.79
C GLY A 16 13.64 7.73 -19.29
N ASP A 17 12.84 6.72 -18.97
CA ASP A 17 12.65 6.29 -17.58
C ASP A 17 13.79 5.35 -17.18
N ASP A 18 14.63 5.79 -16.25
CA ASP A 18 15.81 5.06 -15.82
C ASP A 18 15.69 4.51 -14.39
N ILE A 19 16.44 3.43 -14.13
CA ILE A 19 16.65 2.89 -12.78
C ILE A 19 18.12 3.07 -12.47
N ILE A 20 18.42 3.78 -11.40
CA ILE A 20 19.76 4.14 -10.95
C ILE A 20 20.01 3.50 -9.59
N THR A 21 21.10 2.75 -9.48
CA THR A 21 21.53 2.15 -8.21
C THR A 21 22.83 2.79 -7.76
N ILE A 22 22.84 3.27 -6.51
CA ILE A 22 23.97 3.96 -5.88
C ILE A 22 24.31 3.32 -4.54
N ASP A 23 25.49 3.58 -4.01
CA ASP A 23 25.84 3.25 -2.62
C ASP A 23 26.34 4.47 -1.83
N GLY A 24 26.59 4.29 -0.52
CA GLY A 24 27.06 5.37 0.36
C GLY A 24 28.44 5.94 0.03
N TRP A 25 29.19 5.36 -0.92
CA TRP A 25 30.51 5.85 -1.35
C TRP A 25 30.43 6.68 -2.64
N ASP A 26 29.28 6.64 -3.33
CA ASP A 26 29.04 7.41 -4.53
C ASP A 26 29.03 8.92 -4.31
N ASN A 27 29.44 9.65 -5.35
CA ASN A 27 29.41 11.09 -5.29
C ASN A 27 28.04 11.61 -5.73
N LEU A 28 27.20 11.79 -4.72
CA LEU A 28 25.82 12.28 -4.79
C LEU A 28 25.65 13.59 -5.59
N ASN A 29 26.70 14.39 -5.78
CA ASN A 29 26.64 15.62 -6.61
C ASN A 29 26.72 15.37 -8.13
N TYR A 30 26.90 14.12 -8.55
CA TYR A 30 27.06 13.73 -9.95
C TYR A 30 26.16 12.56 -10.32
N ILE A 31 24.99 12.49 -9.69
CA ILE A 31 23.90 11.58 -10.04
C ILE A 31 22.78 12.44 -10.63
N ASP A 32 22.26 12.02 -11.78
CA ASP A 32 21.24 12.76 -12.54
C ASP A 32 20.41 11.75 -13.36
N GLY A 33 19.11 11.66 -13.06
CA GLY A 33 18.10 10.90 -13.81
C GLY A 33 17.92 11.50 -15.20
N GLY A 34 17.39 12.71 -15.24
CA GLY A 34 17.31 13.53 -16.45
C GLY A 34 15.86 13.74 -16.87
N GLU A 35 15.55 13.54 -18.15
CA GLU A 35 14.17 13.60 -18.65
C GLU A 35 13.50 12.23 -18.50
N GLY A 36 12.36 12.13 -17.82
CA GLY A 36 11.65 10.87 -17.67
C GLY A 36 11.06 10.76 -16.27
N THR A 37 10.63 9.56 -15.91
CA THR A 37 10.38 9.18 -14.52
C THR A 37 11.48 8.24 -14.07
N ASP A 38 12.31 8.71 -13.15
CA ASP A 38 13.53 8.03 -12.76
C ASP A 38 13.43 7.45 -11.34
N VAL A 39 13.94 6.23 -11.18
CA VAL A 39 13.98 5.49 -9.91
C VAL A 39 15.41 5.46 -9.37
N LEU A 40 15.59 5.89 -8.13
CA LEU A 40 16.82 5.77 -7.37
C LEU A 40 16.72 4.64 -6.34
N ILE A 41 17.69 3.73 -6.33
CA ILE A 41 17.82 2.68 -5.32
C ILE A 41 19.16 2.87 -4.61
N ILE A 42 19.13 2.95 -3.29
CA ILE A 42 20.33 3.14 -2.46
C ILE A 42 20.70 1.80 -1.83
N GLU A 43 21.90 1.31 -2.09
CA GLU A 43 22.41 0.08 -1.49
C GLU A 43 23.33 0.36 -0.29
N GLY A 44 23.46 -0.66 0.57
CA GLY A 44 24.28 -0.61 1.79
C GLY A 44 23.49 -0.10 2.99
N ASP A 45 24.17 0.11 4.12
CA ASP A 45 23.53 0.53 5.38
C ASP A 45 24.01 1.92 5.85
N ASP A 46 24.78 2.61 5.01
CA ASP A 46 25.33 3.93 5.34
C ASP A 46 24.28 5.01 5.08
N PRO A 47 24.09 5.97 6.01
CA PRO A 47 23.09 7.02 5.85
C PRO A 47 23.44 7.97 4.71
N VAL A 48 22.41 8.41 3.97
CA VAL A 48 22.57 9.40 2.89
C VAL A 48 21.70 10.63 3.12
N SER A 49 22.10 11.76 2.53
CA SER A 49 21.32 12.99 2.55
C SER A 49 21.23 13.56 1.14
N LEU A 50 20.02 13.55 0.58
CA LEU A 50 19.75 13.89 -0.82
C LEU A 50 18.66 14.95 -0.95
N SER A 51 18.89 15.85 -1.90
CA SER A 51 17.85 16.64 -2.54
C SER A 51 17.46 15.91 -3.81
N LEU A 52 16.33 15.22 -3.79
CA LEU A 52 15.88 14.36 -4.91
C LEU A 52 15.60 15.19 -6.17
N SER A 53 15.13 16.43 -5.98
CA SER A 53 14.93 17.37 -7.10
C SER A 53 16.24 17.82 -7.77
N ASP A 54 17.38 17.81 -7.07
CA ASP A 54 18.69 18.09 -7.68
C ASP A 54 19.21 16.89 -8.50
N LEU A 55 18.69 15.70 -8.24
CA LEU A 55 19.01 14.47 -8.94
C LEU A 55 18.07 14.18 -10.11
N ASN A 56 16.97 14.93 -10.26
CA ASN A 56 15.88 14.64 -11.20
C ASN A 56 15.40 13.18 -11.07
N VAL A 57 14.97 12.81 -9.86
CA VAL A 57 14.37 11.48 -9.59
C VAL A 57 13.01 11.64 -8.93
N GLU A 58 12.08 10.78 -9.31
CA GLU A 58 10.67 10.82 -8.89
C GLU A 58 10.32 9.69 -7.91
N ILE A 59 11.14 8.63 -7.87
CA ILE A 59 10.97 7.49 -6.98
C ILE A 59 12.31 7.21 -6.31
N VAL A 60 12.31 7.06 -4.99
CA VAL A 60 13.49 6.61 -4.24
C VAL A 60 13.15 5.45 -3.31
N THR A 61 14.01 4.43 -3.34
CA THR A 61 14.11 3.40 -2.32
C THR A 61 15.42 3.62 -1.56
N GLY A 62 15.28 3.90 -0.27
CA GLY A 62 16.33 4.14 0.70
C GLY A 62 17.01 2.84 1.14
N ASN A 63 17.54 2.87 2.36
CA ASN A 63 18.29 1.78 2.94
C ASN A 63 18.15 1.80 4.47
N ALA A 64 18.79 0.87 5.18
CA ALA A 64 18.67 0.75 6.64
C ALA A 64 19.40 1.84 7.48
N GLY A 65 19.92 2.91 6.86
CA GLY A 65 20.63 3.99 7.54
C GLY A 65 19.75 5.23 7.76
N ASP A 66 20.11 6.08 8.73
CA ASP A 66 19.38 7.34 9.03
C ASP A 66 19.48 8.37 7.87
N ASN A 67 18.51 8.34 6.97
CA ASN A 67 18.45 9.07 5.73
C ASN A 67 17.76 10.43 5.86
N ILE A 68 18.15 11.36 4.99
CA ILE A 68 17.47 12.64 4.82
C ILE A 68 17.13 12.81 3.35
N PHE A 69 15.85 12.70 3.02
CA PHE A 69 15.34 12.92 1.68
C PHE A 69 14.46 14.17 1.65
N SER A 70 14.78 15.06 0.72
CA SER A 70 14.03 16.28 0.50
C SER A 70 13.72 16.43 -0.99
N TYR A 71 12.48 16.76 -1.30
CA TYR A 71 12.06 17.07 -2.65
C TYR A 71 11.41 18.46 -2.68
N GLU A 72 11.91 19.31 -3.56
CA GLU A 72 11.43 20.69 -3.78
C GLU A 72 11.12 20.90 -5.27
N GLY A 73 10.83 19.79 -5.98
CA GLY A 73 10.46 19.80 -7.38
C GLY A 73 8.99 20.15 -7.58
N THR A 74 8.52 20.01 -8.82
CA THR A 74 7.16 20.41 -9.20
C THR A 74 6.26 19.25 -9.64
N SER A 75 6.71 18.01 -9.48
CA SER A 75 5.90 16.80 -9.67
C SER A 75 5.74 16.06 -8.35
N SER A 76 4.87 15.05 -8.31
CA SER A 76 4.79 14.14 -7.17
C SER A 76 6.09 13.34 -6.98
N ILE A 77 6.40 12.98 -5.73
CA ILE A 77 7.50 12.08 -5.34
C ILE A 77 6.96 10.84 -4.62
N VAL A 78 7.64 9.71 -4.83
CA VAL A 78 7.50 8.50 -3.99
C VAL A 78 8.80 8.26 -3.24
N ILE A 79 8.72 8.21 -1.91
CA ILE A 79 9.86 7.98 -1.03
C ILE A 79 9.56 6.77 -0.15
N GLU A 80 10.36 5.71 -0.29
CA GLU A 80 10.37 4.54 0.60
C GLU A 80 11.74 4.47 1.25
N SER A 81 11.88 4.81 2.53
CA SER A 81 13.19 4.96 3.16
C SER A 81 13.77 3.66 3.74
N GLU A 82 12.96 2.61 3.82
CA GLU A 82 13.23 1.28 4.38
C GLU A 82 13.41 1.22 5.90
N GLY A 83 14.46 1.78 6.48
CA GLY A 83 14.56 1.82 7.93
C GLY A 83 15.75 2.62 8.44
N GLY A 84 15.82 2.81 9.75
CA GLY A 84 16.67 3.84 10.35
C GLY A 84 15.81 4.97 10.90
N SER A 85 16.43 6.07 11.33
CA SER A 85 15.70 7.24 11.82
C SER A 85 15.68 8.33 10.76
N ASP A 86 14.66 8.33 9.91
CA ASP A 86 14.65 9.07 8.65
C ASP A 86 13.95 10.42 8.73
N ARG A 87 14.31 11.31 7.81
CA ARG A 87 13.70 12.64 7.66
C ARG A 87 13.28 12.86 6.22
N LEU A 88 11.98 12.80 5.98
CA LEU A 88 11.38 12.83 4.65
C LEU A 88 10.60 14.14 4.44
N SER A 89 10.72 14.73 3.26
CA SER A 89 9.95 15.91 2.82
C SER A 89 9.51 15.73 1.38
N GLY A 90 8.19 15.60 1.17
CA GLY A 90 7.54 15.42 -0.13
C GLY A 90 7.56 16.68 -0.98
N GLY A 91 7.18 17.82 -0.40
CA GLY A 91 7.33 19.13 -1.04
C GLY A 91 6.02 19.65 -1.60
N SER A 92 5.78 19.51 -2.90
CA SER A 92 4.59 20.04 -3.57
C SER A 92 4.01 18.99 -4.50
N ASN A 93 2.69 19.05 -4.70
CA ASN A 93 1.82 18.03 -5.30
C ASN A 93 1.61 16.83 -4.36
N ASP A 94 0.87 15.85 -4.88
CA ASP A 94 0.39 14.71 -4.09
C ASP A 94 1.52 13.68 -3.97
N ASP A 95 2.11 13.55 -2.78
CA ASP A 95 3.30 12.74 -2.54
C ASP A 95 3.00 11.46 -1.76
N ILE A 96 3.85 10.44 -1.92
CA ILE A 96 3.77 9.18 -1.16
C ILE A 96 5.03 9.02 -0.33
N LEU A 97 4.88 8.97 0.99
CA LEU A 97 5.99 8.89 1.93
C LEU A 97 5.85 7.65 2.82
N ASN A 98 6.89 6.83 2.84
CA ASN A 98 7.04 5.67 3.73
C ASN A 98 8.40 5.77 4.44
N GLY A 99 8.36 5.96 5.75
CA GLY A 99 9.54 5.99 6.62
C GLY A 99 10.21 4.61 6.75
N GLY A 100 9.41 3.55 6.78
CA GLY A 100 9.89 2.20 7.03
C GLY A 100 10.06 1.92 8.53
N GLU A 101 10.99 1.02 8.90
CA GLU A 101 11.26 0.70 10.31
C GLU A 101 12.11 1.79 10.98
N GLY A 102 11.54 2.57 11.90
CA GLY A 102 12.26 3.75 12.36
C GLY A 102 11.61 4.55 13.47
N ASP A 103 12.27 5.62 13.88
CA ASP A 103 11.58 6.80 14.42
C ASP A 103 11.66 7.92 13.39
N ASP A 104 10.73 7.91 12.45
CA ASP A 104 10.81 8.74 11.25
C ASP A 104 10.07 10.06 11.42
N THR A 105 10.57 11.09 10.73
CA THR A 105 9.91 12.40 10.63
C THR A 105 9.52 12.65 9.19
N MET A 106 8.22 12.72 8.92
CA MET A 106 7.67 12.92 7.58
C MET A 106 6.95 14.27 7.46
N THR A 107 7.15 14.94 6.34
CA THR A 107 6.49 16.20 5.97
C THR A 107 5.93 16.02 4.57
N GLY A 108 4.61 16.07 4.41
CA GLY A 108 3.96 15.91 3.11
C GLY A 108 4.23 17.12 2.23
N GLY A 109 3.82 18.29 2.71
CA GLY A 109 3.95 19.56 2.03
C GLY A 109 2.62 20.05 1.46
N GLU A 110 2.66 20.66 0.27
CA GLU A 110 1.45 21.10 -0.43
C GLU A 110 0.90 19.98 -1.31
N GLY A 111 -0.20 19.33 -0.95
CA GLY A 111 -0.76 18.28 -1.81
C GLY A 111 -1.89 17.55 -1.12
N ASN A 112 -2.35 16.47 -1.72
CA ASN A 112 -3.02 15.39 -1.01
C ASN A 112 -2.00 14.27 -0.81
N ASP A 113 -1.36 14.25 0.36
CA ASP A 113 -0.23 13.36 0.60
C ASP A 113 -0.66 12.05 1.26
N ILE A 114 0.07 10.97 0.99
CA ILE A 114 -0.17 9.65 1.56
C ILE A 114 1.04 9.22 2.38
N PHE A 115 0.83 9.04 3.69
CA PHE A 115 1.81 8.49 4.61
C PHE A 115 1.54 6.99 4.77
N VAL A 116 2.44 6.16 4.25
CA VAL A 116 2.25 4.71 4.12
C VAL A 116 2.94 3.96 5.26
N TYR A 117 2.24 2.96 5.78
CA TYR A 117 2.77 1.98 6.72
C TYR A 117 2.54 0.57 6.15
N ASP A 118 3.62 -0.19 5.99
CA ASP A 118 3.61 -1.57 5.52
C ASP A 118 3.36 -2.56 6.65
N THR A 119 3.91 -2.29 7.83
CA THR A 119 3.84 -3.22 8.97
C THR A 119 3.58 -2.50 10.31
N LEU A 120 3.31 -3.29 11.36
CA LEU A 120 3.21 -2.75 12.72
C LEU A 120 4.57 -2.30 13.29
N ASN A 121 5.69 -2.73 12.69
CA ASN A 121 7.03 -2.38 13.15
C ASN A 121 7.53 -1.03 12.62
N ASP A 122 6.89 -0.53 11.57
CA ASP A 122 7.28 0.71 10.92
C ASP A 122 7.19 1.87 11.92
N SER A 123 6.10 1.92 12.70
CA SER A 123 5.93 2.93 13.75
C SER A 123 5.48 2.32 15.07
N THR A 124 6.45 2.08 15.96
CA THR A 124 6.23 1.41 17.25
C THR A 124 6.01 2.40 18.39
N VAL A 125 5.55 1.92 19.55
CA VAL A 125 5.43 2.78 20.75
C VAL A 125 6.79 3.28 21.27
N THR A 126 7.87 2.53 21.02
CA THR A 126 9.23 2.90 21.46
C THR A 126 9.93 3.85 20.50
N ASN A 127 9.65 3.68 19.20
CA ASN A 127 10.16 4.49 18.11
C ASN A 127 8.93 4.89 17.27
N PRO A 128 8.17 5.92 17.68
CA PRO A 128 6.99 6.34 16.96
C PRO A 128 7.34 7.42 15.94
N ASP A 129 6.75 7.30 14.77
CA ASP A 129 6.87 8.30 13.73
C ASP A 129 6.14 9.59 14.07
N ILE A 130 6.56 10.65 13.38
CA ILE A 130 6.01 11.98 13.46
C ILE A 130 5.71 12.50 12.05
N ILE A 131 4.44 12.77 11.78
CA ILE A 131 3.99 13.53 10.62
C ILE A 131 3.81 14.99 11.04
N THR A 132 4.50 15.91 10.37
CA THR A 132 4.65 17.29 10.87
C THR A 132 3.60 18.29 10.40
N ASP A 133 2.90 17.99 9.30
CA ASP A 133 2.04 18.98 8.62
C ASP A 133 0.68 18.47 8.12
N PHE A 134 0.25 17.29 8.58
CA PHE A 134 -0.99 16.62 8.14
C PHE A 134 -2.21 17.55 8.04
N GLU A 135 -2.79 17.67 6.84
CA GLU A 135 -3.97 18.47 6.50
C GLU A 135 -5.23 17.61 6.32
N VAL A 136 -6.18 17.76 7.24
CA VAL A 136 -7.48 17.05 7.18
C VAL A 136 -8.25 17.43 5.92
N GLY A 137 -8.69 16.40 5.18
CA GLY A 137 -9.49 16.54 3.97
C GLY A 137 -8.65 16.54 2.70
N LYS A 138 -7.32 16.49 2.83
CA LYS A 138 -6.37 16.24 1.75
C LYS A 138 -5.61 14.95 2.02
N ASP A 139 -4.86 14.94 3.11
CA ASP A 139 -3.89 13.88 3.38
C ASP A 139 -4.54 12.61 3.93
N LYS A 140 -3.84 11.50 3.74
CA LYS A 140 -4.24 10.15 4.17
C LYS A 140 -3.09 9.44 4.88
N ILE A 141 -3.46 8.63 5.86
CA ILE A 141 -2.56 7.63 6.45
C ILE A 141 -3.00 6.27 5.92
N ASP A 142 -2.12 5.61 5.17
CA ASP A 142 -2.39 4.28 4.63
C ASP A 142 -1.97 3.19 5.61
N LEU A 143 -2.97 2.50 6.15
CA LEU A 143 -2.84 1.34 7.04
C LEU A 143 -3.32 0.05 6.36
N SER A 144 -3.55 0.06 5.05
CA SER A 144 -4.14 -1.06 4.30
C SER A 144 -3.28 -2.32 4.31
N ARG A 145 -1.98 -2.17 4.57
CA ARG A 145 -1.00 -3.27 4.62
C ARG A 145 -0.66 -3.65 6.05
N VAL A 146 -1.02 -2.80 7.01
CA VAL A 146 -0.98 -3.08 8.43
C VAL A 146 -2.18 -3.94 8.82
N SER A 147 -2.05 -4.80 9.83
CA SER A 147 -3.17 -5.62 10.34
C SER A 147 -4.26 -4.83 11.09
N ILE A 148 -4.46 -3.56 10.73
CA ILE A 148 -5.49 -2.64 11.23
C ILE A 148 -6.43 -2.37 10.06
N ASN A 149 -7.66 -2.86 10.15
CA ASN A 149 -8.61 -2.89 9.03
C ASN A 149 -9.81 -1.93 9.22
N ASP A 150 -9.97 -1.32 10.39
CA ASP A 150 -11.13 -0.49 10.70
C ASP A 150 -10.74 0.65 11.64
N PHE A 151 -11.32 1.84 11.41
CA PHE A 151 -11.12 3.03 12.23
C PHE A 151 -11.43 2.80 13.72
N ASN A 152 -12.36 1.91 14.05
CA ASN A 152 -12.72 1.57 15.43
C ASN A 152 -11.61 0.80 16.17
N GLN A 153 -10.60 0.29 15.47
CA GLN A 153 -9.41 -0.31 16.08
C GLN A 153 -8.39 0.75 16.53
N LEU A 154 -8.57 2.01 16.12
CA LEU A 154 -7.71 3.12 16.49
C LEU A 154 -8.17 3.79 17.78
N THR A 155 -7.22 4.09 18.66
CA THR A 155 -7.40 4.99 19.80
C THR A 155 -6.69 6.29 19.49
N ILE A 156 -7.43 7.40 19.49
CA ILE A 156 -6.88 8.72 19.18
C ILE A 156 -6.85 9.56 20.46
N GLU A 157 -5.65 10.00 20.84
CA GLU A 157 -5.42 10.89 21.98
C GLU A 157 -4.88 12.24 21.50
N GLN A 158 -5.39 13.35 22.04
CA GLN A 158 -5.07 14.69 21.54
C GLN A 158 -4.73 15.66 22.65
N ASN A 159 -3.74 16.50 22.40
CA ASN A 159 -3.43 17.69 23.18
C ASN A 159 -3.18 18.89 22.25
N ASN A 160 -2.82 20.05 22.81
CA ASN A 160 -2.66 21.28 22.01
C ASN A 160 -1.50 21.23 20.99
N GLN A 161 -0.58 20.28 21.11
CA GLN A 161 0.64 20.20 20.32
C GLN A 161 0.76 18.89 19.53
N GLN A 162 -0.08 17.89 19.80
CA GLN A 162 0.08 16.56 19.22
C GLN A 162 -1.24 15.78 19.21
N THR A 163 -1.42 14.99 18.16
CA THR A 163 -2.47 13.99 18.01
C THR A 163 -1.80 12.63 17.84
N SER A 164 -2.02 11.73 18.78
CA SER A 164 -1.43 10.39 18.77
C SER A 164 -2.48 9.37 18.35
N ILE A 165 -2.15 8.54 17.36
CA ILE A 165 -3.00 7.46 16.85
C ILE A 165 -2.37 6.14 17.28
N TYR A 166 -3.08 5.39 18.11
CA TYR A 166 -2.60 4.16 18.74
C TYR A 166 -3.46 2.95 18.35
N SER A 167 -2.84 1.80 18.14
CA SER A 167 -3.54 0.52 18.00
C SER A 167 -2.73 -0.62 18.62
N THR A 168 -3.43 -1.66 19.08
CA THR A 168 -2.81 -2.92 19.52
C THR A 168 -3.45 -4.07 18.75
N VAL A 169 -2.64 -4.83 18.02
CA VAL A 169 -3.05 -5.99 17.23
C VAL A 169 -2.16 -7.17 17.60
N ASN A 170 -2.75 -8.28 18.06
CA ASN A 170 -2.03 -9.52 18.40
C ASN A 170 -0.78 -9.29 19.28
N ASP A 171 -0.92 -8.50 20.36
CA ASP A 171 0.15 -8.08 21.28
C ASP A 171 1.24 -7.16 20.70
N SER A 172 1.15 -6.79 19.42
CA SER A 172 2.01 -5.78 18.79
C SER A 172 1.33 -4.41 18.80
N ASN A 173 2.09 -3.35 19.03
CA ASN A 173 1.56 -2.00 19.17
C ASN A 173 2.04 -1.12 18.01
N PHE A 174 1.13 -0.29 17.52
CA PHE A 174 1.38 0.73 16.52
C PHE A 174 1.08 2.11 17.12
N LEU A 175 1.96 3.08 16.89
CA LEU A 175 1.77 4.45 17.35
C LEU A 175 2.36 5.40 16.33
N VAL A 176 1.54 6.25 15.71
CA VAL A 176 1.99 7.39 14.90
C VAL A 176 1.54 8.69 15.56
N ASN A 177 2.37 9.71 15.48
CA ASN A 177 2.06 11.04 16.00
C ASN A 177 1.92 12.05 14.87
N LEU A 178 0.91 12.92 14.98
CA LEU A 178 0.76 14.10 14.16
C LEU A 178 1.09 15.33 15.00
N GLU A 179 1.86 16.26 14.45
CA GLU A 179 2.04 17.57 15.08
C GLU A 179 0.73 18.38 15.05
N GLY A 180 0.35 18.91 16.21
CA GLY A 180 -0.86 19.71 16.38
C GLY A 180 -2.10 18.94 16.85
N ASN A 181 -3.19 19.69 17.05
CA ASN A 181 -4.48 19.16 17.48
C ASN A 181 -5.39 18.94 16.26
N ILE A 182 -5.33 17.74 15.68
CA ILE A 182 -5.88 17.40 14.36
C ILE A 182 -7.15 16.57 14.51
N GLY A 183 -8.31 17.12 14.13
CA GLY A 183 -9.58 16.40 14.23
C GLY A 183 -9.73 15.29 13.19
N LEU A 184 -9.34 14.07 13.53
CA LEU A 184 -9.34 12.92 12.63
C LEU A 184 -10.70 12.21 12.56
N SER A 185 -10.96 11.61 11.40
CA SER A 185 -12.11 10.75 11.12
C SER A 185 -11.66 9.54 10.29
N GLN A 186 -12.57 8.57 10.06
CA GLN A 186 -12.28 7.43 9.19
C GLN A 186 -11.81 7.84 7.79
N ASP A 187 -12.26 9.00 7.29
CA ASP A 187 -11.92 9.48 5.95
C ASP A 187 -10.45 9.92 5.85
N ASN A 188 -9.71 10.00 6.96
CA ASN A 188 -8.28 10.32 6.96
C ASN A 188 -7.39 9.09 6.81
N PHE A 189 -7.97 7.90 6.70
CA PHE A 189 -7.24 6.65 6.68
C PHE A 189 -7.62 5.82 5.45
N ILE A 190 -6.64 5.09 4.93
CA ILE A 190 -6.86 4.01 3.97
C ILE A 190 -6.69 2.71 4.77
N PHE A 191 -7.70 1.85 4.75
CA PHE A 191 -7.66 0.52 5.37
C PHE A 191 -7.76 -0.54 4.28
N LEU A 192 -7.41 -1.78 4.62
CA LEU A 192 -7.56 -2.90 3.69
C LEU A 192 -9.03 -3.01 3.28
N ILE A 193 -9.31 -2.82 1.99
CA ILE A 193 -10.68 -2.88 1.52
C ILE A 193 -11.15 -4.33 1.55
N THR A 194 -12.20 -4.57 2.32
CA THR A 194 -12.93 -5.84 2.30
C THR A 194 -14.09 -5.69 1.31
N PHE A 195 -13.98 -6.34 0.15
CA PHE A 195 -14.97 -6.25 -0.93
C PHE A 195 -16.38 -6.62 -0.47
N GLY A 196 -17.39 -5.81 -0.81
CA GLY A 196 -18.79 -6.14 -0.52
C GLY A 196 -19.77 -5.60 -1.54
N ILE A 197 -20.55 -6.49 -2.17
CA ILE A 197 -21.48 -6.10 -3.25
C ILE A 197 -22.69 -5.34 -2.69
N ALA A 198 -22.86 -4.09 -3.12
CA ALA A 198 -24.12 -3.35 -2.98
C ALA A 198 -25.14 -3.77 -4.05
N SER A 199 -25.56 -5.04 -4.03
CA SER A 199 -26.86 -5.41 -4.61
C SER A 199 -27.55 -6.61 -3.96
N ASN A 200 -26.99 -7.20 -2.89
CA ASN A 200 -27.70 -8.23 -2.10
C ASN A 200 -27.23 -8.37 -0.63
N ASN A 201 -26.60 -7.36 0.00
CA ASN A 201 -26.07 -7.47 1.38
C ASN A 201 -25.06 -8.63 1.56
N VAL A 202 -24.28 -8.98 0.54
CA VAL A 202 -23.18 -9.95 0.68
C VAL A 202 -21.87 -9.16 0.71
N LYS A 203 -21.35 -8.93 1.91
CA LYS A 203 -19.96 -8.53 2.11
C LYS A 203 -19.12 -9.81 2.07
N TYR A 204 -18.14 -9.89 1.18
CA TYR A 204 -17.18 -11.00 1.19
C TYR A 204 -16.16 -10.67 2.27
N THR A 205 -16.39 -11.19 3.46
CA THR A 205 -15.54 -11.02 4.64
C THR A 205 -14.49 -12.12 4.75
N LEU A 206 -13.48 -11.94 5.60
CA LEU A 206 -12.59 -13.04 5.98
C LEU A 206 -13.31 -14.13 6.81
N ASP A 207 -14.56 -13.90 7.22
CA ASP A 207 -15.48 -14.92 7.74
C ASP A 207 -15.99 -15.78 6.55
N ILE A 208 -15.35 -16.93 6.34
CA ILE A 208 -15.57 -17.85 5.22
C ILE A 208 -16.69 -18.84 5.55
N ASP A 209 -16.99 -19.09 6.82
CA ASP A 209 -18.04 -20.02 7.24
C ASP A 209 -19.38 -19.33 7.59
N GLU A 210 -19.44 -18.00 7.48
CA GLU A 210 -20.56 -17.12 7.82
C GLU A 210 -21.03 -17.25 9.29
N ASN A 211 -20.13 -17.55 10.22
CA ASN A 211 -20.47 -17.64 11.64
C ASN A 211 -20.42 -16.27 12.36
N ARG A 212 -20.03 -15.19 11.65
CA ARG A 212 -19.84 -13.80 12.11
C ARG A 212 -18.64 -13.57 13.01
N ILE A 213 -17.69 -14.47 12.99
CA ILE A 213 -16.43 -14.43 13.72
C ILE A 213 -15.34 -14.79 12.71
N ILE A 214 -14.24 -14.04 12.70
CA ILE A 214 -13.05 -14.42 11.94
C ILE A 214 -12.18 -15.27 12.85
N GLU A 215 -11.93 -16.51 12.47
CA GLU A 215 -11.13 -17.46 13.27
C GLU A 215 -10.09 -18.21 12.44
N GLN A 216 -9.24 -18.99 13.11
CA GLN A 216 -8.12 -19.70 12.49
C GLN A 216 -8.56 -20.61 11.33
N GLN A 217 -9.77 -21.15 11.43
CA GLN A 217 -10.41 -22.03 10.45
C GLN A 217 -10.66 -21.30 9.14
N ASP A 218 -11.11 -20.05 9.17
CA ASP A 218 -11.29 -19.21 7.99
C ASP A 218 -9.97 -18.96 7.25
N HIS A 219 -8.91 -18.65 8.02
CA HIS A 219 -7.56 -18.51 7.47
C HIS A 219 -7.05 -19.81 6.85
N ASN A 220 -7.35 -20.96 7.47
CA ASN A 220 -6.98 -22.27 6.94
C ASN A 220 -7.73 -22.58 5.63
N LEU A 221 -9.03 -22.28 5.54
CA LEU A 221 -9.83 -22.44 4.32
C LEU A 221 -9.25 -21.62 3.18
N ARG A 222 -8.91 -20.36 3.46
CA ARG A 222 -8.27 -19.45 2.50
C ARG A 222 -6.93 -20.02 2.01
N ASN A 223 -6.07 -20.44 2.93
CA ASN A 223 -4.76 -21.00 2.59
C ASN A 223 -4.88 -22.29 1.76
N ILE A 224 -5.86 -23.15 2.07
CA ILE A 224 -6.12 -24.37 1.31
C ILE A 224 -6.60 -24.04 -0.10
N TYR A 225 -7.55 -23.11 -0.25
CA TYR A 225 -8.03 -22.69 -1.57
C TYR A 225 -6.88 -22.16 -2.44
N TYR A 226 -6.07 -21.24 -1.90
CA TYR A 226 -4.92 -20.67 -2.62
C TYR A 226 -3.69 -21.59 -2.73
N SER A 227 -3.73 -22.79 -2.15
CA SER A 227 -2.68 -23.81 -2.36
C SER A 227 -2.79 -24.50 -3.74
N GLY A 228 -3.82 -24.16 -4.53
CA GLY A 228 -3.99 -24.65 -5.91
C GLY A 228 -4.60 -26.05 -6.01
N PHE A 229 -5.30 -26.51 -4.96
CA PHE A 229 -6.09 -27.75 -5.03
C PHE A 229 -7.24 -27.59 -6.02
N ASP A 230 -7.50 -28.63 -6.81
CA ASP A 230 -8.69 -28.62 -7.66
C ASP A 230 -9.97 -28.78 -6.81
N LYS A 231 -11.12 -28.49 -7.41
CA LYS A 231 -12.43 -28.57 -6.72
C LYS A 231 -12.69 -29.93 -6.07
N THR A 232 -12.22 -31.02 -6.69
CA THR A 232 -12.40 -32.39 -6.16
C THR A 232 -11.52 -32.62 -4.94
N GLU A 233 -10.28 -32.12 -4.97
CA GLU A 233 -9.34 -32.19 -3.84
C GLU A 233 -9.79 -31.30 -2.67
N PHE A 234 -10.27 -30.09 -2.97
CA PHE A 234 -10.87 -29.19 -1.98
C PHE A 234 -12.10 -29.84 -1.33
N ASP A 235 -13.04 -30.37 -2.12
CA ASP A 235 -14.20 -31.11 -1.64
C ASP A 235 -13.79 -32.28 -0.74
N PHE A 236 -12.73 -33.00 -1.09
CA PHE A 236 -12.23 -34.09 -0.27
C PHE A 236 -11.69 -33.61 1.08
N LEU A 237 -10.89 -32.55 1.11
CA LEU A 237 -10.28 -32.03 2.35
C LEU A 237 -11.33 -31.54 3.34
N ILE A 238 -12.30 -30.77 2.86
CA ILE A 238 -13.37 -30.20 3.66
C ILE A 238 -14.26 -31.29 4.26
N ASN A 239 -14.68 -32.27 3.45
CA ASN A 239 -15.57 -33.34 3.91
C ASN A 239 -14.92 -34.29 4.92
N ASN A 240 -13.59 -34.42 4.90
CA ASN A 240 -12.86 -35.32 5.81
C ASN A 240 -12.36 -34.63 7.09
N ASN A 241 -12.27 -33.29 7.11
CA ASN A 241 -11.75 -32.53 8.26
C ASN A 241 -12.64 -31.32 8.64
N PRO A 242 -13.98 -31.46 8.74
CA PRO A 242 -14.86 -30.30 8.90
C PRO A 242 -14.63 -29.55 10.24
N ASN A 243 -14.29 -30.25 11.33
CA ASN A 243 -14.10 -29.60 12.63
C ASN A 243 -12.84 -28.73 12.70
N ASP A 244 -11.83 -29.06 11.89
CA ASP A 244 -10.56 -28.32 11.86
C ASP A 244 -10.58 -27.17 10.83
N LEU A 245 -11.58 -27.16 9.94
CA LEU A 245 -11.64 -26.28 8.77
C LEU A 245 -12.89 -25.39 8.70
N ILE A 246 -14.04 -25.79 9.26
CA ILE A 246 -15.32 -25.07 9.13
C ILE A 246 -15.77 -24.47 10.49
N GLY A 247 -15.06 -24.70 11.60
CA GLY A 247 -15.42 -24.08 12.88
C GLY A 247 -16.75 -24.57 13.48
N GLU A 248 -17.15 -24.01 14.64
CA GLU A 248 -18.46 -24.29 15.25
C GLU A 248 -19.49 -23.21 14.86
N ASN A 249 -20.69 -23.63 14.45
CA ASN A 249 -21.82 -22.76 14.05
C ASN A 249 -21.72 -22.11 12.66
N ALA A 250 -20.86 -22.63 11.78
CA ALA A 250 -20.87 -22.29 10.36
C ALA A 250 -22.27 -22.38 9.75
N THR A 251 -22.63 -21.33 9.02
CA THR A 251 -23.82 -21.35 8.16
C THR A 251 -23.46 -21.73 6.72
N ARG A 252 -22.20 -21.48 6.31
CA ARG A 252 -21.58 -21.99 5.08
C ARG A 252 -20.69 -23.19 5.40
N ALA A 253 -21.29 -24.39 5.40
CA ALA A 253 -20.67 -25.60 5.94
C ALA A 253 -20.37 -26.69 4.89
N ASP A 254 -20.63 -26.43 3.61
CA ASP A 254 -20.34 -27.40 2.55
C ASP A 254 -19.24 -26.90 1.61
N ALA A 255 -18.44 -27.83 1.12
CA ALA A 255 -17.28 -27.51 0.30
C ALA A 255 -17.64 -26.77 -1.00
N ASN A 256 -18.83 -27.04 -1.58
CA ASN A 256 -19.25 -26.36 -2.81
C ASN A 256 -19.62 -24.90 -2.55
N SER A 257 -20.31 -24.59 -1.45
CA SER A 257 -20.62 -23.20 -1.10
C SER A 257 -19.38 -22.40 -0.72
N ILE A 258 -18.42 -23.01 -0.01
CA ILE A 258 -17.13 -22.38 0.32
C ILE A 258 -16.28 -22.16 -0.94
N PHE A 259 -16.17 -23.16 -1.81
CA PHE A 259 -15.41 -23.04 -3.06
C PHE A 259 -16.03 -21.98 -3.99
N ASN A 260 -17.36 -21.98 -4.13
CA ASN A 260 -18.05 -20.95 -4.92
C ASN A 260 -17.91 -19.55 -4.31
N TYR A 261 -17.86 -19.44 -2.98
CA TYR A 261 -17.60 -18.16 -2.32
C TYR A 261 -16.22 -17.60 -2.68
N PHE A 262 -15.18 -18.45 -2.70
CA PHE A 262 -13.87 -18.05 -3.16
C PHE A 262 -13.86 -17.74 -4.66
N ASP A 263 -14.48 -18.57 -5.51
CA ASP A 263 -14.58 -18.28 -6.96
C ASP A 263 -15.29 -16.93 -7.22
N GLU A 264 -16.33 -16.61 -6.46
CA GLU A 264 -17.03 -15.33 -6.55
C GLU A 264 -16.16 -14.17 -6.05
N MET A 265 -15.45 -14.35 -4.93
CA MET A 265 -14.50 -13.35 -4.41
C MET A 265 -13.36 -13.08 -5.38
N ASP A 266 -12.77 -14.13 -5.94
CA ASP A 266 -11.71 -14.08 -6.94
C ASP A 266 -12.21 -13.41 -8.24
N SER A 267 -13.46 -13.67 -8.65
CA SER A 267 -14.05 -12.99 -9.82
C SER A 267 -14.26 -11.48 -9.64
N LEU A 268 -14.32 -10.99 -8.40
CA LEU A 268 -14.37 -9.56 -8.10
C LEU A 268 -12.99 -8.90 -8.16
N LEU A 269 -11.92 -9.70 -8.06
CA LEU A 269 -10.54 -9.26 -8.19
C LEU A 269 -10.07 -9.18 -9.64
N ASP A 270 -10.86 -9.66 -10.62
CA ASP A 270 -10.60 -9.46 -12.05
C ASP A 270 -11.09 -8.05 -12.47
N ILE A 271 -10.25 -7.04 -12.24
CA ILE A 271 -10.60 -5.64 -12.47
C ILE A 271 -10.60 -5.32 -13.95
N ASP A 272 -9.67 -5.89 -14.73
CA ASP A 272 -9.55 -5.60 -16.16
C ASP A 272 -10.48 -6.46 -17.05
N GLY A 273 -11.11 -7.49 -16.49
CA GLY A 273 -12.12 -8.32 -17.14
C GLY A 273 -11.56 -9.37 -18.08
N ASN A 274 -10.33 -9.82 -17.89
CA ASN A 274 -9.71 -10.86 -18.70
C ASN A 274 -9.91 -12.28 -18.12
N ASN A 275 -10.58 -12.41 -16.96
CA ASN A 275 -10.82 -13.64 -16.20
C ASN A 275 -9.55 -14.31 -15.66
N LEU A 276 -8.50 -13.54 -15.48
CA LEU A 276 -7.31 -13.89 -14.71
C LEU A 276 -7.19 -12.88 -13.58
N ILE A 277 -6.64 -13.34 -12.45
CA ILE A 277 -6.24 -12.43 -11.37
C ILE A 277 -4.74 -12.31 -11.47
N GLU A 278 -4.27 -11.11 -11.76
CA GLU A 278 -2.86 -10.82 -11.93
C GLU A 278 -2.43 -9.61 -11.10
N PRO A 279 -1.11 -9.39 -10.90
CA PRO A 279 -0.62 -8.27 -10.11
C PRO A 279 -1.20 -6.90 -10.54
N GLN A 280 -1.51 -6.75 -11.82
CA GLN A 280 -2.12 -5.55 -12.41
C GLN A 280 -3.49 -5.26 -11.80
N ASP A 281 -4.32 -6.27 -11.55
CA ASP A 281 -5.63 -6.07 -10.91
C ASP A 281 -5.50 -5.53 -9.49
N HIS A 282 -4.52 -6.05 -8.74
CA HIS A 282 -4.18 -5.56 -7.40
C HIS A 282 -3.68 -4.11 -7.44
N ASN A 283 -2.87 -3.76 -8.44
CA ASN A 283 -2.43 -2.38 -8.64
C ASN A 283 -3.61 -1.44 -8.92
N LEU A 284 -4.56 -1.85 -9.77
CA LEU A 284 -5.77 -1.08 -10.04
C LEU A 284 -6.64 -0.87 -8.79
N ILE A 285 -6.77 -1.90 -7.94
CA ILE A 285 -7.50 -1.81 -6.66
C ILE A 285 -6.83 -0.77 -5.76
N ASN A 286 -5.51 -0.84 -5.60
CA ASN A 286 -4.76 0.09 -4.75
C ASN A 286 -4.85 1.53 -5.27
N LEU A 287 -4.75 1.73 -6.59
CA LEU A 287 -4.91 3.04 -7.23
C LEU A 287 -6.31 3.62 -7.09
N TYR A 288 -7.35 2.77 -7.07
CA TYR A 288 -8.70 3.26 -6.80
C TYR A 288 -8.88 3.58 -5.30
N ALA A 289 -8.31 2.74 -4.43
CA ALA A 289 -8.36 2.89 -2.97
C ALA A 289 -7.67 4.17 -2.47
N SER A 290 -6.65 4.66 -3.19
CA SER A 290 -5.96 5.91 -2.86
C SER A 290 -6.82 7.16 -3.06
N GLY A 291 -8.02 7.02 -3.63
CA GLY A 291 -8.99 8.10 -3.73
C GLY A 291 -8.80 9.02 -4.94
N LEU A 292 -8.00 8.58 -5.92
CA LEU A 292 -7.85 9.26 -7.21
C LEU A 292 -9.22 9.50 -7.85
N ASP A 293 -9.39 10.64 -8.51
CA ASP A 293 -10.56 10.86 -9.34
C ASP A 293 -10.42 10.15 -10.70
N VAL A 294 -11.52 10.10 -11.48
CA VAL A 294 -11.54 9.41 -12.78
C VAL A 294 -10.57 10.02 -13.80
N ILE A 295 -10.19 11.29 -13.65
CA ILE A 295 -9.25 11.99 -14.53
C ILE A 295 -7.82 11.59 -14.16
N GLU A 296 -7.48 11.60 -12.87
CA GLU A 296 -6.17 11.19 -12.34
C GLU A 296 -5.90 9.70 -12.61
N PHE A 297 -6.88 8.85 -12.34
CA PHE A 297 -6.81 7.43 -12.70
C PHE A 297 -6.69 7.23 -14.21
N GLY A 298 -7.40 8.05 -15.00
CA GLY A 298 -7.26 8.12 -16.45
C GLY A 298 -5.84 8.38 -16.91
N PHE A 299 -5.17 9.34 -16.29
CA PHE A 299 -3.78 9.66 -16.57
C PHE A 299 -2.85 8.46 -16.31
N LEU A 300 -3.02 7.76 -15.19
CA LEU A 300 -2.21 6.60 -14.84
C LEU A 300 -2.43 5.43 -15.82
N ILE A 301 -3.68 5.12 -16.16
CA ILE A 301 -4.00 4.09 -17.15
C ILE A 301 -3.38 4.41 -18.52
N GLU A 302 -3.40 5.68 -18.95
CA GLU A 302 -2.87 6.08 -20.25
C GLU A 302 -1.34 6.01 -20.33
N ASN A 303 -0.62 6.28 -19.23
CA ASN A 303 0.84 6.34 -19.22
C ASN A 303 1.51 5.04 -18.73
N PHE A 304 0.83 4.24 -17.91
CA PHE A 304 1.35 3.00 -17.32
C PHE A 304 0.52 1.77 -17.70
N SER A 305 -0.10 1.77 -18.89
CA SER A 305 -1.04 0.74 -19.31
C SER A 305 -0.47 -0.68 -19.24
N ASN A 306 0.83 -0.88 -19.47
CA ASN A 306 1.45 -2.21 -19.44
C ASN A 306 1.61 -2.77 -18.02
N ASP A 307 1.67 -1.89 -17.02
CA ASP A 307 1.87 -2.24 -15.61
C ASP A 307 0.56 -2.23 -14.81
N LEU A 308 -0.48 -1.61 -15.40
CA LEU A 308 -1.81 -1.47 -14.79
C LEU A 308 -2.90 -2.26 -15.51
N ILE A 309 -2.75 -2.56 -16.80
CA ILE A 309 -3.74 -3.31 -17.57
C ILE A 309 -3.14 -4.64 -18.01
N GLY A 310 -3.80 -5.72 -17.61
CA GLY A 310 -3.42 -7.08 -17.94
C GLY A 310 -3.62 -7.45 -19.40
N ALA A 311 -3.08 -8.61 -19.78
CA ALA A 311 -3.13 -9.07 -21.16
C ALA A 311 -4.53 -9.56 -21.54
N ASN A 312 -5.08 -9.01 -22.62
CA ASN A 312 -6.45 -9.28 -23.10
C ASN A 312 -7.57 -8.68 -22.22
N ALA A 313 -7.25 -7.63 -21.46
CA ALA A 313 -8.24 -6.81 -20.75
C ALA A 313 -9.44 -6.44 -21.62
N THR A 314 -10.63 -6.59 -21.06
CA THR A 314 -11.89 -6.13 -21.67
C THR A 314 -12.32 -4.76 -21.16
N ARG A 315 -11.77 -4.33 -20.02
CA ARG A 315 -11.83 -3.00 -19.41
C ARG A 315 -10.43 -2.40 -19.45
N ASN A 316 -10.20 -1.53 -20.42
CA ASN A 316 -8.87 -0.97 -20.71
C ASN A 316 -8.83 0.57 -20.68
N ASP A 317 -9.90 1.18 -20.17
CA ASP A 317 -9.99 2.62 -19.97
C ASP A 317 -10.48 2.92 -18.55
N ALA A 318 -10.06 4.05 -18.00
CA ALA A 318 -10.39 4.44 -16.63
C ALA A 318 -11.89 4.55 -16.38
N SER A 319 -12.69 4.96 -17.37
CA SER A 319 -14.15 5.04 -17.19
C SER A 319 -14.79 3.67 -17.01
N SER A 320 -14.34 2.66 -17.77
CA SER A 320 -14.82 1.29 -17.69
C SER A 320 -14.40 0.59 -16.39
N ILE A 321 -13.20 0.90 -15.89
CA ILE A 321 -12.63 0.37 -14.65
C ILE A 321 -13.30 1.04 -13.44
N PHE A 322 -13.43 2.36 -13.42
CA PHE A 322 -14.20 3.09 -12.39
C PHE A 322 -15.65 2.60 -12.31
N ALA A 323 -16.31 2.45 -13.46
CA ALA A 323 -17.68 1.95 -13.49
C ALA A 323 -17.78 0.53 -12.91
N TYR A 324 -16.74 -0.29 -13.06
CA TYR A 324 -16.68 -1.61 -12.44
C TYR A 324 -16.45 -1.52 -10.92
N PHE A 325 -15.52 -0.68 -10.46
CA PHE A 325 -15.32 -0.42 -9.02
C PHE A 325 -16.60 0.06 -8.31
N GLU A 326 -17.34 0.99 -8.93
CA GLU A 326 -18.64 1.47 -8.45
C GLU A 326 -19.70 0.35 -8.37
N THR A 327 -19.55 -0.74 -9.14
CA THR A 327 -20.47 -1.89 -9.08
C THR A 327 -20.12 -2.91 -8.01
N ILE A 328 -18.83 -3.05 -7.69
CA ILE A 328 -18.35 -4.02 -6.69
C ILE A 328 -18.26 -3.44 -5.28
N VAL A 329 -18.49 -2.13 -5.13
CA VAL A 329 -18.44 -1.33 -3.90
C VAL A 329 -17.27 -1.76 -3.01
N LEU A 330 -16.15 -1.10 -3.28
CA LEU A 330 -15.07 -0.93 -2.33
C LEU A 330 -15.57 -0.10 -1.12
#